data_AF-A0A9C8Q4J9-F1
#
_entry.id   AF-A0A9C8Q4J9-F1
#
_cell.length_a   1.000
_cell.length_b   1.000
_cell.length_c   1.000
_cell.angle_alpha   90.00
_cell.angle_beta   90.00
_cell.angle_gamma   90.00
#
_symmetry.space_group_name_H-M   'P 1'
#
loop_
_entity.id
_entity.type
_entity.pdbx_description
1 polymer ?
#
loop_
_entity_poly.entity_id
_entity_poly.type
_entity_poly.pdbx_seq_one_letter_code
_entity_poly.pdbx_strand_id
1 'polypeptide(L)'
;AIAMMELHDDIGILFTDIDMPGTMDGLKLAAYVRNRWPPVAIIIASGVVELERTSLPEGSSFFPKPYATSQITKTLHDIAVRLH
;
A
#
# COMPACT_ATOMS: atom_id res chain seq x y z
N ALA A 1 -9.65 1.40 -7.57
CA ALA A 1 -8.17 1.38 -7.58
C ALA A 1 -7.63 0.81 -8.90
N ILE A 2 -7.78 -0.50 -9.15
CA ILE A 2 -7.21 -1.19 -10.33
C ILE A 2 -7.48 -0.47 -11.65
N ALA A 3 -8.75 -0.15 -11.96
CA ALA A 3 -9.10 0.54 -13.19
C ALA A 3 -8.39 1.90 -13.38
N MET A 4 -8.13 2.64 -12.29
CA MET A 4 -7.36 3.89 -12.39
C MET A 4 -5.88 3.61 -12.69
N MET A 5 -5.30 2.58 -12.08
CA MET A 5 -3.90 2.18 -12.37
C MET A 5 -3.72 1.60 -13.77
N GLU A 6 -4.77 1.07 -14.38
CA GLU A 6 -4.75 0.66 -15.80
C GLU A 6 -4.81 1.84 -16.75
N LEU A 7 -5.43 2.95 -16.34
CA LEU A 7 -5.55 4.17 -17.12
C LEU A 7 -4.35 5.12 -16.96
N HIS A 8 -3.59 4.95 -15.87
CA HIS A 8 -2.54 5.86 -15.44
C HIS A 8 -1.27 5.09 -15.09
N ASP A 9 -0.30 5.11 -16.01
CA ASP A 9 1.02 4.49 -15.84
C ASP A 9 1.97 5.30 -14.95
N ASP A 10 1.59 6.54 -14.62
CA ASP A 10 2.31 7.46 -13.73
C ASP A 10 2.01 7.24 -12.23
N ILE A 11 1.06 6.37 -11.89
CA ILE A 11 0.77 6.04 -10.48
C ILE A 11 1.90 5.19 -9.91
N GLY A 12 2.78 5.81 -9.13
CA GLY A 12 3.92 5.14 -8.49
C GLY A 12 3.67 4.57 -7.08
N ILE A 13 2.57 4.93 -6.43
CA ILE A 13 2.29 4.55 -5.03
C ILE A 13 0.84 4.11 -4.85
N LEU A 14 0.64 2.94 -4.23
CA LEU A 14 -0.64 2.48 -3.70
C LEU A 14 -0.64 2.61 -2.17
N PHE A 15 -1.55 3.41 -1.62
CA PHE A 15 -1.86 3.40 -0.19
C PHE A 15 -3.24 2.76 0.04
N THR A 16 -3.30 1.70 0.84
CA THR A 16 -4.56 0.96 1.10
C THR A 16 -4.76 0.62 2.57
N ASP A 17 -6.02 0.66 2.99
CA ASP A 17 -6.49 0.03 4.22
C ASP A 17 -6.62 -1.47 4.01
N ILE A 18 -6.41 -2.28 5.06
CA ILE A 18 -6.75 -3.71 5.03
C ILE A 18 -8.24 -3.90 5.25
N ASP A 19 -8.80 -3.15 6.20
CA ASP A 19 -10.17 -3.32 6.67
C ASP A 19 -11.13 -2.60 5.71
N MET A 20 -11.24 -3.13 4.49
CA MET A 20 -12.15 -2.64 3.46
C MET A 20 -13.41 -3.52 3.36
N PRO A 21 -14.61 -2.94 3.28
CA PRO A 21 -15.83 -3.72 3.05
C PRO A 21 -15.86 -4.33 1.64
N GLY A 22 -16.38 -5.55 1.54
CA GLY A 22 -16.55 -6.26 0.26
C GLY A 22 -15.68 -7.51 0.15
N THR A 23 -15.46 -7.98 -1.08
CA THR A 23 -14.70 -9.22 -1.36
C THR A 23 -13.19 -8.98 -1.50
N MET A 24 -12.80 -7.74 -1.76
CA MET A 24 -11.43 -7.29 -1.94
C MET A 24 -10.97 -6.47 -0.72
N ASP A 25 -10.09 -7.05 0.09
CA ASP A 25 -9.40 -6.37 1.18
C ASP A 25 -8.06 -5.76 0.70
N GLY A 26 -7.42 -5.00 1.58
CA GLY A 26 -6.17 -4.31 1.23
C GLY A 26 -5.00 -5.25 0.93
N LEU A 27 -4.97 -6.42 1.57
CA LEU A 27 -3.92 -7.41 1.31
C LEU A 27 -4.08 -8.04 -0.07
N LYS A 28 -5.30 -8.42 -0.45
CA LYS A 28 -5.59 -8.95 -1.79
C LYS A 28 -5.32 -7.90 -2.87
N LEU A 29 -5.68 -6.65 -2.62
CA LEU A 29 -5.38 -5.55 -3.54
C LEU A 29 -3.87 -5.34 -3.68
N ALA A 30 -3.14 -5.31 -2.56
CA ALA A 30 -1.69 -5.17 -2.54
C ALA A 30 -0.99 -6.32 -3.29
N ALA A 31 -1.40 -7.57 -3.05
CA ALA A 31 -0.87 -8.73 -3.75
C ALA A 31 -1.16 -8.68 -5.26
N TYR A 32 -2.38 -8.28 -5.64
CA TYR A 32 -2.74 -8.09 -7.04
C TYR A 32 -1.86 -7.02 -7.72
N VAL A 33 -1.69 -5.87 -7.06
CA VAL A 33 -0.88 -4.77 -7.58
C VAL A 33 0.59 -5.14 -7.66
N ARG A 34 1.15 -5.81 -6.65
CA ARG A 34 2.54 -6.29 -6.64
C ARG A 34 2.85 -7.19 -7.84
N ASN A 35 1.90 -8.06 -8.21
CA ASN A 35 2.05 -8.97 -9.34
C ASN A 35 1.95 -8.27 -10.70
N ARG A 36 1.07 -7.27 -10.82
CA ARG A 36 0.78 -6.61 -12.11
C ARG A 36 1.64 -5.37 -12.38
N TRP A 37 1.99 -4.62 -11.34
CA TRP A 37 2.85 -3.44 -11.40
C TRP A 37 4.00 -3.56 -10.39
N PRO A 38 5.03 -4.37 -10.68
CA PRO A 38 6.21 -4.51 -9.82
C PRO A 38 6.91 -3.19 -9.39
N PRO A 39 6.90 -2.10 -10.17
CA PRO A 39 7.51 -0.85 -9.73
C PRO A 39 6.71 -0.06 -8.69
N VAL A 40 5.40 -0.33 -8.55
CA VAL A 40 4.53 0.44 -7.66
C VAL A 40 4.89 0.16 -6.20
N ALA A 41 5.17 1.22 -5.45
CA ALA A 41 5.37 1.14 -4.02
C ALA A 41 4.04 0.91 -3.31
N ILE A 42 4.02 -0.01 -2.36
CA ILE A 42 2.80 -0.39 -1.64
C ILE A 42 2.93 0.02 -0.18
N ILE A 43 1.93 0.74 0.31
CA ILE A 43 1.79 1.13 1.70
C ILE A 43 0.45 0.61 2.22
N ILE A 44 0.51 -0.12 3.32
CA ILE A 44 -0.63 -0.81 3.92
C ILE A 44 -0.86 -0.25 5.32
N ALA A 45 -2.11 0.08 5.64
CA ALA A 45 -2.51 0.52 6.96
C ALA A 45 -3.58 -0.41 7.56
N SER A 46 -3.51 -0.70 8.86
CA SER A 46 -4.56 -1.47 9.57
C SER A 46 -4.61 -1.13 11.05
N GLY A 47 -5.80 -1.23 11.64
CA GLY A 47 -5.97 -1.16 13.11
C GLY A 47 -5.73 -2.49 13.82
N VAL A 48 -5.56 -3.58 13.07
CA VAL A 48 -5.33 -4.91 13.62
C VAL A 48 -3.82 -5.17 13.70
N VAL A 49 -3.29 -5.13 14.93
CA VAL A 49 -1.84 -5.25 15.23
C VAL A 49 -1.27 -6.63 14.83
N GLU A 50 -2.12 -7.64 14.67
CA GLU A 50 -1.71 -9.02 14.38
C GLU A 50 -1.06 -9.21 12.99
N LEU A 51 -1.15 -8.20 12.12
CA LEU A 51 -0.60 -8.21 10.77
C LEU A 51 0.92 -8.24 10.68
N GLU A 52 1.64 -7.86 11.73
CA GLU A 52 3.10 -8.08 11.79
C GLU A 52 3.47 -9.58 11.63
N ARG A 53 2.52 -10.50 11.85
CA ARG A 53 2.69 -11.95 11.65
C ARG A 53 2.24 -12.46 10.29
N THR A 54 1.64 -11.62 9.45
CA THR A 54 1.17 -11.99 8.12
C THR A 54 2.22 -11.62 7.08
N SER A 55 2.46 -12.47 6.08
CA SER A 55 3.39 -12.17 4.99
C SER A 55 2.83 -11.02 4.13
N LEU A 56 3.31 -9.80 4.38
CA LEU A 56 3.06 -8.68 3.48
C LEU A 56 3.73 -8.94 2.12
N PRO A 57 3.15 -8.44 1.01
CA PRO A 57 3.82 -8.50 -0.28
C PRO A 57 5.21 -7.87 -0.20
N GLU A 58 6.16 -8.39 -0.96
CA GLU A 58 7.53 -7.88 -0.96
C GLU A 58 7.56 -6.38 -1.29
N GLY A 59 8.39 -5.62 -0.56
CA GLY A 59 8.53 -4.18 -0.74
C GLY A 59 7.38 -3.34 -0.16
N SER A 60 6.44 -3.95 0.57
CA SER A 60 5.37 -3.21 1.24
C SER A 60 5.86 -2.51 2.51
N SER A 61 5.35 -1.31 2.79
CA SER A 61 5.47 -0.65 4.10
C SER A 61 4.17 -0.79 4.89
N PHE A 62 4.26 -1.12 6.18
CA PHE A 62 3.09 -1.28 7.06
C PHE A 62 2.98 -0.15 8.09
N PHE A 63 1.77 0.34 8.29
CA PHE A 63 1.43 1.37 9.28
C PHE A 63 0.30 0.89 10.20
N PRO A 64 0.60 0.55 11.46
CA PRO A 64 -0.44 0.24 12.43
C PRO A 64 -1.21 1.51 12.79
N LYS A 65 -2.53 1.41 12.87
CA LYS A 65 -3.38 2.50 13.36
C LYS A 65 -3.47 2.44 14.90
N PRO A 66 -3.49 3.60 15.58
CA PRO A 66 -3.40 4.94 15.01
C PRO A 66 -1.95 5.31 14.62
N TYR A 67 -1.79 5.96 13.46
CA TYR A 67 -0.51 6.53 13.02
C TYR A 67 -0.59 8.06 12.96
N ALA A 68 0.54 8.73 13.14
CA ALA A 68 0.61 10.18 12.97
C ALA A 68 0.66 10.54 11.48
N THR A 69 -0.07 11.58 11.05
CA THR A 69 -0.05 12.06 9.65
C THR A 69 1.37 12.41 9.18
N SER A 70 2.22 12.88 10.08
CA SER A 70 3.64 13.19 9.81
C SER A 70 4.45 11.95 9.42
N GLN A 71 4.14 10.78 9.99
CA GLN A 71 4.82 9.53 9.65
C GLN A 71 4.50 9.10 8.21
N ILE A 72 3.22 9.14 7.84
CA ILE A 72 2.78 8.81 6.48
C ILE A 72 3.37 9.80 5.46
N THR A 73 3.30 11.10 5.76
CA THR A 73 3.80 12.14 4.84
C THR A 73 5.29 11.98 4.59
N LYS A 74 6.07 11.70 5.65
CA LYS A 74 7.50 11.43 5.53
C LYS A 74 7.78 10.22 4.64
N THR A 75 7.09 9.10 4.88
CA THR A 75 7.29 7.89 4.08
C THR A 75 6.88 8.06 2.63
N LEU A 76 5.78 8.76 2.36
CA LEU A 76 5.37 9.09 1.00
C LEU A 76 6.45 9.92 0.29
N HIS A 77 7.02 10.91 0.98
CA HIS A 77 8.09 11.73 0.43
C HIS A 77 9.35 10.90 0.15
N ASP A 78 9.78 10.07 1.11
CA ASP A 78 10.96 9.22 0.98
C ASP A 78 10.81 8.22 -0.19
N ILE A 79 9.60 7.69 -0.41
CA ILE A 79 9.29 6.81 -1.54
C ILE A 79 9.29 7.59 -2.85
N ALA A 80 8.63 8.75 -2.91
CA ALA A 80 8.55 9.56 -4.11
C ALA A 80 9.93 9.98 -4.63
N VAL A 81 10.87 10.31 -3.73
CA VAL A 81 12.26 10.63 -4.08
C VAL A 81 13.00 9.43 -4.70
N ARG A 82 12.65 8.19 -4.33
CA ARG A 82 13.28 6.96 -4.85
C ARG A 82 12.69 6.46 -6.17
N LEU A 83 11.52 6.97 -6.56
CA LEU A 83 10.84 6.61 -7.81
C LEU A 83 11.29 7.48 -9.02
N HIS A 84 12.10 8.51 -8.77
CA HIS A 84 12.81 9.30 -9.79
C HIS A 84 14.22 8.78 -9.99
#